data_AF-A0A1W1YZE6-F1
#
_entry.id   AF-A0A1W1YZE6-F1
#
_cell.length_a   1.000
_cell.length_b   1.000
_cell.length_c   1.000
_cell.angle_alpha   90.00
_cell.angle_beta   90.00
_cell.angle_gamma   90.00
#
_symmetry.space_group_name_H-M   'P 1'
#
loop_
_entity.id
_entity.type
_entity.pdbx_description
1 polymer ?
#
loop_
_entity_poly.entity_id
_entity_poly.type
_entity_poly.pdbx_seq_one_letter_code
_entity_poly.pdbx_strand_id
1 'polypeptide(L)'
;MKIVRFMRKHSKTIIPAAWTFLFVFAGIAMASSGGDHGAAAPKGWVVTDTYKVMNFAVLMIALFFIARKPVAEFFSSRVTAIKDELAELEQKKAAAEKSLAEYAEKMATLDQETQRIVETYVKQGEVAKQRILAEAEAQAAKLEESAKRNIEQEFKAAKLSLQQEIAEKALEQAETLVKELINSEDQDRLVDEYLDKVVA
;
A
#
# COMPACT_ATOMS: atom_id res chain seq x y z
N MET A 1 -20.91 -22.05 21.21
CA MET A 1 -21.40 -23.40 20.79
C MET A 1 -21.90 -24.30 21.96
N LYS A 2 -22.40 -23.74 23.07
CA LYS A 2 -22.94 -24.53 24.22
C LYS A 2 -24.46 -24.41 24.42
N ILE A 3 -25.10 -23.36 23.87
CA ILE A 3 -26.52 -23.03 24.07
C ILE A 3 -27.44 -23.91 23.19
N VAL A 4 -27.02 -24.24 21.97
CA VAL A 4 -27.78 -25.10 21.04
C VAL A 4 -27.96 -26.53 21.57
N ARG A 5 -27.05 -27.03 22.43
CA ARG A 5 -27.18 -28.37 23.04
C ARG A 5 -28.25 -28.46 24.13
N PHE A 6 -28.58 -27.34 24.79
CA PHE A 6 -29.52 -27.34 25.91
C PHE A 6 -30.98 -27.44 25.42
N MET A 7 -31.34 -26.68 24.38
CA MET A 7 -32.68 -26.77 23.76
C MET A 7 -32.96 -28.15 23.15
N ARG A 8 -31.93 -28.84 22.63
CA ARG A 8 -32.07 -30.19 22.07
C ARG A 8 -32.33 -31.26 23.14
N LYS A 9 -32.03 -31.01 24.41
CA LYS A 9 -32.21 -31.99 25.49
C LYS A 9 -33.64 -31.96 26.06
N HIS A 10 -34.23 -30.78 26.26
CA HIS A 10 -35.60 -30.65 26.75
C HIS A 10 -36.66 -30.85 25.65
N SER A 11 -36.40 -30.46 24.40
CA SER A 11 -37.26 -30.79 23.26
C SER A 11 -37.40 -32.31 23.08
N LYS A 12 -36.32 -33.07 23.29
CA LYS A 12 -36.31 -34.53 23.21
C LYS A 12 -37.05 -35.24 24.35
N THR A 13 -37.36 -34.58 25.46
CA THR A 13 -38.14 -35.16 26.57
C THR A 13 -39.59 -34.69 26.57
N ILE A 14 -39.86 -33.47 26.12
CA ILE A 14 -41.21 -32.89 26.10
C ILE A 14 -42.06 -33.49 24.96
N ILE A 15 -41.46 -33.73 23.79
CA ILE A 15 -42.16 -34.33 22.64
C ILE A 15 -42.62 -35.78 22.94
N PRO A 16 -41.78 -36.71 23.44
CA PRO A 16 -42.25 -38.04 23.79
C PRO A 16 -43.21 -38.01 24.99
N ALA A 17 -43.03 -37.13 25.97
CA ALA A 17 -43.97 -37.00 27.09
C ALA A 17 -45.37 -36.55 26.63
N ALA A 18 -45.45 -35.62 25.66
CA ALA A 18 -46.69 -35.18 25.05
C ALA A 18 -47.32 -36.29 24.17
N TRP A 19 -46.51 -37.05 23.43
CA TRP A 19 -46.98 -38.22 22.67
C TRP A 19 -47.49 -39.33 23.58
N THR A 20 -46.79 -39.62 24.69
CA THR A 20 -47.25 -40.60 25.69
C THR A 20 -48.51 -40.13 26.41
N PHE A 21 -48.62 -38.84 26.70
CA PHE A 21 -49.83 -38.28 27.32
C PHE A 21 -51.03 -38.34 26.35
N LEU A 22 -50.81 -38.03 25.07
CA LEU A 22 -51.83 -38.16 24.01
C LEU A 22 -52.23 -39.63 23.77
N PHE A 23 -51.29 -40.57 23.78
CA PHE A 23 -51.56 -42.00 23.60
C PHE A 23 -52.30 -42.63 24.78
N VAL A 24 -51.96 -42.25 26.02
CA VAL A 24 -52.68 -42.68 27.23
C VAL A 24 -54.13 -42.14 27.20
N PHE A 25 -54.33 -40.93 26.67
CA PHE A 25 -55.66 -40.33 26.54
C PHE A 25 -56.50 -40.95 25.42
N ALA A 26 -55.89 -41.23 24.26
CA ALA A 26 -56.55 -41.91 23.15
C ALA A 26 -56.97 -43.34 23.52
N GLY A 27 -56.18 -44.03 24.35
CA GLY A 27 -56.55 -45.35 24.89
C GLY A 27 -57.82 -45.33 25.75
N ILE A 28 -58.03 -44.26 26.53
CA ILE A 28 -59.24 -44.08 27.34
C ILE A 28 -60.45 -43.67 26.46
N ALA A 29 -60.22 -42.91 25.38
CA ALA A 29 -61.28 -42.56 24.42
C ALA A 29 -61.76 -43.77 23.60
N MET A 30 -60.86 -44.68 23.21
CA MET A 30 -61.21 -45.93 22.52
C MET A 30 -61.82 -46.99 23.46
N ALA A 31 -61.48 -46.98 24.75
CA ALA A 31 -62.17 -47.83 25.75
C ALA A 31 -63.58 -47.31 26.10
N SER A 32 -63.88 -46.06 25.75
CA SER A 32 -65.21 -45.43 25.87
C SER A 32 -66.02 -45.49 24.56
N SER A 33 -65.45 -45.98 23.45
CA SER A 33 -66.16 -46.06 22.16
C SER A 33 -66.84 -47.43 21.97
N GLY A 34 -67.83 -47.71 22.80
CA GLY A 34 -68.94 -48.59 22.41
C GLY A 34 -69.88 -47.80 21.52
N GLY A 35 -69.51 -47.63 20.25
CA GLY A 35 -70.26 -46.84 19.27
C GLY A 35 -71.29 -47.68 18.52
N ASP A 36 -72.46 -47.86 19.14
CA ASP A 36 -73.69 -48.23 18.46
C ASP A 36 -74.07 -47.06 17.52
N HIS A 37 -74.02 -47.32 16.21
CA HIS A 37 -74.40 -46.35 15.19
C HIS A 37 -75.91 -46.38 15.02
N GLY A 38 -76.57 -45.30 15.42
CA GLY A 38 -77.93 -45.00 14.97
C GLY A 38 -79.01 -45.22 16.02
N ALA A 39 -79.18 -44.24 16.90
CA ALA A 39 -80.48 -43.95 17.49
C ALA A 39 -80.48 -42.48 17.90
N ALA A 40 -81.63 -41.83 17.70
CA ALA A 40 -81.84 -40.39 17.84
C ALA A 40 -81.12 -39.77 19.04
N ALA A 41 -80.39 -38.67 18.79
CA ALA A 41 -79.81 -37.85 19.84
C ALA A 41 -80.89 -37.48 20.87
N PRO A 42 -80.72 -37.77 22.17
CA PRO A 42 -81.59 -37.20 23.18
C PRO A 42 -81.38 -35.68 23.13
N LYS A 43 -82.49 -34.94 22.95
CA LYS A 43 -82.53 -33.47 22.95
C LYS A 43 -82.37 -32.98 24.40
N GLY A 44 -81.17 -33.11 24.96
CA GLY A 44 -80.87 -32.74 26.34
C GLY A 44 -79.48 -33.18 26.78
N TRP A 45 -78.89 -32.42 27.71
CA TRP A 45 -77.57 -32.70 28.26
C TRP A 45 -77.53 -34.05 28.98
N VAL A 46 -76.70 -34.99 28.51
CA VAL A 46 -76.51 -36.29 29.14
C VAL A 46 -75.28 -36.29 30.05
N VAL A 47 -75.29 -37.11 31.11
CA VAL A 47 -74.22 -37.20 32.11
C VAL A 47 -72.84 -37.51 31.47
N THR A 48 -72.82 -38.22 30.34
CA THR A 48 -71.61 -38.51 29.56
C THR A 48 -70.98 -37.27 28.93
N ASP A 49 -71.75 -36.22 28.63
CA ASP A 49 -71.22 -34.96 28.11
C ASP A 49 -70.58 -34.11 29.22
N THR A 50 -71.07 -34.18 30.46
CA THR A 50 -70.41 -33.56 31.62
C THR A 50 -68.98 -34.09 31.80
N TYR A 51 -68.79 -35.41 31.68
CA TYR A 51 -67.46 -36.02 31.80
C TYR A 51 -66.52 -35.61 30.66
N LYS A 52 -67.03 -35.52 29.42
CA LYS A 52 -66.24 -35.02 28.28
C LYS A 52 -65.82 -33.56 28.47
N VAL A 53 -66.73 -32.70 28.92
CA VAL A 53 -66.45 -31.27 29.16
C VAL A 53 -65.47 -31.09 30.33
N MET A 54 -65.65 -31.84 31.42
CA MET A 54 -64.72 -31.85 32.55
C MET A 54 -63.31 -32.27 32.12
N ASN A 55 -63.23 -33.36 31.36
CA ASN A 55 -61.98 -33.87 30.82
C ASN A 55 -61.30 -32.84 29.89
N PHE A 56 -62.06 -32.23 28.96
CA PHE A 56 -61.56 -31.17 28.09
C PHE A 56 -61.08 -29.94 28.87
N ALA A 57 -61.79 -29.55 29.93
CA ALA A 57 -61.39 -28.44 30.80
C ALA A 57 -60.06 -28.75 31.51
N VAL A 58 -59.90 -29.96 32.06
CA VAL A 58 -58.63 -30.40 32.68
C VAL A 58 -57.49 -30.40 31.67
N LEU A 59 -57.71 -30.91 30.45
CA LEU A 59 -56.71 -30.92 29.38
C LEU A 59 -56.35 -29.48 28.96
N MET A 60 -57.33 -28.60 28.80
CA MET A 60 -57.11 -27.21 28.44
C MET A 60 -56.30 -26.47 29.51
N ILE A 61 -56.58 -26.70 30.79
CA ILE A 61 -55.80 -26.13 31.90
C ILE A 61 -54.37 -26.64 31.87
N ALA A 62 -54.17 -27.95 31.73
CA ALA A 62 -52.82 -28.54 31.63
C ALA A 62 -52.04 -27.99 30.43
N LEU A 63 -52.69 -27.87 29.27
CA LEU A 63 -52.10 -27.30 28.06
C LEU A 63 -51.73 -25.82 28.26
N PHE A 64 -52.59 -25.02 28.88
CA PHE A 64 -52.31 -23.61 29.14
C PHE A 64 -51.08 -23.44 30.04
N PHE A 65 -50.97 -24.22 31.13
CA PHE A 65 -49.81 -24.16 32.03
C PHE A 65 -48.50 -24.59 31.35
N ILE A 66 -48.55 -25.62 30.50
CA ILE A 66 -47.36 -26.13 29.79
C ILE A 66 -46.98 -25.22 28.61
N ALA A 67 -47.93 -24.73 27.83
CA ALA A 67 -47.69 -23.96 26.61
C ALA A 67 -47.38 -22.48 26.86
N ARG A 68 -47.83 -21.90 27.98
CA ARG A 68 -47.60 -20.47 28.27
C ARG A 68 -46.12 -20.08 28.30
N LYS A 69 -45.25 -20.93 28.86
CA LYS A 69 -43.81 -20.68 28.92
C LYS A 69 -43.11 -20.73 27.55
N PRO A 70 -43.18 -21.83 26.77
CA PRO A 70 -42.49 -21.93 25.48
C PRO A 70 -43.01 -20.94 24.44
N VAL A 71 -44.31 -20.62 24.46
CA VAL A 71 -44.90 -19.63 23.53
C VAL A 71 -44.37 -18.23 23.83
N ALA A 72 -44.36 -17.81 25.11
CA ALA A 72 -43.82 -16.51 25.50
C ALA A 72 -42.31 -16.41 25.22
N GLU A 73 -41.55 -17.48 25.50
CA GLU A 73 -40.12 -17.54 25.24
C GLU A 73 -39.82 -17.43 23.74
N PHE A 74 -40.57 -18.11 22.88
CA PHE A 74 -40.41 -18.03 21.42
C PHE A 74 -40.61 -16.60 20.89
N PHE A 75 -41.69 -15.93 21.27
CA PHE A 75 -41.93 -14.55 20.84
C PHE A 75 -40.90 -13.57 21.40
N SER A 76 -40.50 -13.73 22.68
CA SER A 76 -39.45 -12.89 23.26
C SER A 76 -38.10 -13.07 22.56
N SER A 77 -37.73 -14.31 22.24
CA SER A 77 -36.49 -14.63 21.54
C SER A 77 -36.46 -14.04 20.14
N ARG A 78 -37.60 -14.07 19.42
CA ARG A 78 -37.72 -13.43 18.10
C ARG A 78 -37.57 -11.91 18.18
N VAL A 79 -38.20 -11.27 19.16
CA VAL A 79 -38.07 -9.82 19.36
C VAL A 79 -36.64 -9.44 19.71
N THR A 80 -35.98 -10.19 20.60
CA THR A 80 -34.57 -9.93 20.95
C THR A 80 -33.66 -10.15 19.76
N ALA A 81 -33.83 -11.23 18.99
CA ALA A 81 -33.02 -11.48 17.80
C ALA A 81 -33.12 -10.35 16.76
N ILE A 82 -34.33 -9.83 16.50
CA ILE A 82 -34.54 -8.72 15.57
C ILE A 82 -33.89 -7.43 16.11
N LYS A 83 -34.02 -7.16 17.42
CA LYS A 83 -33.35 -6.01 18.05
C LYS A 83 -31.84 -6.09 17.95
N ASP A 84 -31.28 -7.27 18.20
CA ASP A 84 -29.84 -7.50 18.13
C ASP A 84 -29.34 -7.35 16.68
N GLU A 85 -30.07 -7.89 15.70
CA GLU A 85 -29.75 -7.75 14.27
C GLU A 85 -29.82 -6.29 13.83
N LEU A 86 -30.85 -5.55 14.24
CA LEU A 86 -30.98 -4.13 13.92
C LEU A 86 -29.84 -3.30 14.55
N ALA A 87 -29.51 -3.57 15.82
CA ALA A 87 -28.40 -2.92 16.50
C ALA A 87 -27.05 -3.24 15.84
N GLU A 88 -26.84 -4.48 15.40
CA GLU A 88 -25.65 -4.88 14.65
C GLU A 88 -25.56 -4.15 13.30
N LEU A 89 -26.68 -4.02 12.57
CA LEU A 89 -26.74 -3.30 11.31
C LEU A 89 -26.47 -1.80 11.50
N GLU A 90 -27.01 -1.17 12.53
CA GLU A 90 -26.74 0.23 12.88
C GLU A 90 -25.26 0.44 13.21
N GLN A 91 -24.66 -0.45 14.02
CA GLN A 91 -23.23 -0.39 14.33
C GLN A 91 -22.35 -0.58 13.09
N LYS A 92 -22.70 -1.52 12.21
CA LYS A 92 -21.98 -1.72 10.94
C LYS A 92 -22.09 -0.52 10.02
N LYS A 93 -23.27 0.09 9.93
CA LYS A 93 -23.50 1.31 9.15
C LYS A 93 -22.66 2.47 9.69
N ALA A 94 -22.70 2.71 11.00
CA ALA A 94 -21.90 3.75 11.63
C ALA A 94 -20.39 3.52 11.46
N ALA A 95 -19.93 2.27 11.57
CA ALA A 95 -18.52 1.92 11.32
C ALA A 95 -18.12 2.12 9.85
N ALA A 96 -19.00 1.79 8.91
CA ALA A 96 -18.77 2.02 7.49
C ALA A 96 -18.73 3.52 7.14
N GLU A 97 -19.65 4.32 7.67
CA GLU A 97 -19.67 5.77 7.50
C GLU A 97 -18.42 6.43 8.08
N LYS A 98 -18.00 6.00 9.29
CA LYS A 98 -16.76 6.47 9.90
C LYS A 98 -15.54 6.12 9.04
N SER A 99 -15.45 4.87 8.59
CA SER A 99 -14.36 4.41 7.72
C SER A 99 -14.31 5.20 6.41
N LEU A 100 -15.47 5.47 5.81
CA LEU A 100 -15.58 6.28 4.59
C LEU A 100 -15.10 7.72 4.83
N ALA A 101 -15.48 8.34 5.95
CA ALA A 101 -15.01 9.67 6.33
C ALA A 101 -13.49 9.70 6.53
N GLU A 102 -12.93 8.71 7.25
CA GLU A 102 -11.47 8.57 7.44
C GLU A 102 -10.73 8.39 6.11
N TYR A 103 -11.27 7.60 5.17
CA TYR A 103 -10.67 7.44 3.85
C TYR A 103 -10.76 8.72 3.02
N ALA A 104 -11.89 9.43 3.05
CA ALA A 104 -12.04 10.70 2.34
C ALA A 104 -11.04 11.75 2.84
N GLU A 105 -10.86 11.86 4.16
CA GLU A 105 -9.86 12.75 4.77
C GLU A 105 -8.43 12.35 4.37
N LYS A 106 -8.12 11.05 4.40
CA LYS A 106 -6.81 10.54 3.93
C LYS A 106 -6.57 10.86 2.47
N MET A 107 -7.56 10.67 1.59
CA MET A 107 -7.43 11.01 0.17
C MET A 107 -7.17 12.50 -0.04
N ALA A 108 -7.94 13.37 0.63
CA ALA A 108 -7.72 14.81 0.56
C ALA A 108 -6.32 15.22 1.05
N THR A 109 -5.83 14.58 2.11
CA THR A 109 -4.49 14.82 2.63
C THR A 109 -3.41 14.34 1.66
N LEU A 110 -3.59 13.18 1.03
CA LEU A 110 -2.67 12.61 0.04
C LEU A 110 -2.57 13.48 -1.22
N ASP A 111 -3.69 14.02 -1.70
CA ASP A 111 -3.69 14.93 -2.85
C ASP A 111 -2.91 16.21 -2.55
N GLN A 112 -3.12 16.81 -1.36
CA GLN A 112 -2.34 17.96 -0.91
C GLN A 112 -0.86 17.65 -0.78
N GLU A 113 -0.51 16.51 -0.20
CA GLU A 113 0.88 16.11 -0.02
C GLU A 113 1.57 15.86 -1.36
N THR A 114 0.85 15.24 -2.30
CA THR A 114 1.36 15.00 -3.66
C THR A 114 1.60 16.33 -4.38
N GLN A 115 0.70 17.31 -4.26
CA GLN A 115 0.91 18.65 -4.81
C GLN A 115 2.15 19.32 -4.19
N ARG A 116 2.31 19.27 -2.86
CA ARG A 116 3.50 19.79 -2.17
C ARG A 116 4.79 19.12 -2.64
N ILE A 117 4.75 17.80 -2.81
CA ILE A 117 5.89 17.01 -3.30
C ILE A 117 6.26 17.46 -4.71
N VAL A 118 5.28 17.58 -5.62
CA VAL A 118 5.52 18.03 -7.00
C VAL A 118 6.10 19.44 -7.02
N GLU A 119 5.53 20.39 -6.27
CA GLU A 119 6.06 21.75 -6.17
C GLU A 119 7.50 21.78 -5.64
N THR A 120 7.80 20.94 -4.65
CA THR A 120 9.14 20.84 -4.08
C THR A 120 10.13 20.28 -5.10
N TYR A 121 9.76 19.24 -5.85
CA TYR A 121 10.60 18.70 -6.91
C TYR A 121 10.83 19.69 -8.05
N VAL A 122 9.82 20.47 -8.43
CA VAL A 122 9.98 21.53 -9.45
C VAL A 122 10.98 22.58 -8.97
N LYS A 123 10.82 23.09 -7.73
CA LYS A 123 11.76 24.06 -7.16
C LYS A 123 13.18 23.50 -7.05
N GLN A 124 13.34 22.25 -6.60
CA GLN A 124 14.63 21.59 -6.55
C GLN A 124 15.25 21.42 -7.94
N GLY A 125 14.43 21.07 -8.94
CA GLY A 125 14.84 20.96 -10.33
C GLY A 125 15.32 22.30 -10.91
N GLU A 126 14.62 23.39 -10.63
CA GLU A 126 15.01 24.74 -11.03
C GLU A 126 16.35 25.17 -10.40
N VAL A 127 16.51 24.95 -9.09
CA VAL A 127 17.77 25.24 -8.38
C VAL A 127 18.91 24.37 -8.93
N ALA A 128 18.67 23.08 -9.17
CA ALA A 128 19.66 22.18 -9.75
C ALA A 128 20.06 22.62 -11.16
N LYS A 129 19.09 23.03 -12.00
CA LYS A 129 19.33 23.57 -13.33
C LYS A 129 20.19 24.83 -13.27
N GLN A 130 19.84 25.79 -12.41
CA GLN A 130 20.64 27.01 -12.23
C GLN A 130 22.06 26.70 -11.78
N ARG A 131 22.23 25.78 -10.83
CA ARG A 131 23.56 25.34 -10.37
C ARG A 131 24.37 24.70 -11.48
N ILE A 132 23.78 23.81 -12.27
CA ILE A 132 24.46 23.13 -13.39
C ILE A 132 24.88 24.15 -14.46
N LEU A 133 24.02 25.12 -14.79
CA LEU A 133 24.35 26.17 -15.74
C LEU A 133 25.49 27.05 -15.24
N ALA A 134 25.43 27.51 -13.98
CA ALA A 134 26.49 28.32 -13.39
C ALA A 134 27.82 27.56 -13.32
N GLU A 135 27.79 26.27 -12.99
CA GLU A 135 28.98 25.42 -12.97
C GLU A 135 29.54 25.21 -14.38
N ALA A 136 28.68 24.97 -15.38
CA ALA A 136 29.10 24.83 -16.76
C ALA A 136 29.74 26.11 -17.31
N GLU A 137 29.17 27.28 -17.01
CA GLU A 137 29.75 28.58 -17.37
C GLU A 137 31.11 28.81 -16.71
N ALA A 138 31.24 28.51 -15.40
CA ALA A 138 32.50 28.62 -14.69
C ALA A 138 33.57 27.66 -15.24
N GLN A 139 33.18 26.42 -15.58
CA GLN A 139 34.08 25.44 -16.19
C GLN A 139 34.50 25.88 -17.60
N ALA A 140 33.58 26.41 -18.41
CA ALA A 140 33.88 26.93 -19.74
C ALA A 140 34.87 28.10 -19.68
N ALA A 141 34.66 29.06 -18.77
CA ALA A 141 35.57 30.19 -18.55
C ALA A 141 36.97 29.73 -18.13
N LYS A 142 37.05 28.76 -17.21
CA LYS A 142 38.32 28.17 -16.77
C LYS A 142 39.03 27.42 -17.90
N LEU A 143 38.28 26.71 -18.73
CA LEU A 143 38.82 26.01 -19.90
C LEU A 143 39.38 27.00 -20.92
N GLU A 144 38.67 28.10 -21.19
CA GLU A 144 39.12 29.16 -22.09
C GLU A 144 40.41 29.82 -21.57
N GLU A 145 40.47 30.14 -20.27
CA GLU A 145 41.67 30.68 -19.64
C GLU A 145 42.86 29.72 -19.75
N SER A 146 42.64 28.43 -19.46
CA SER A 146 43.67 27.41 -19.61
C SER A 146 44.12 27.24 -21.05
N ALA A 147 43.20 27.29 -22.02
CA ALA A 147 43.52 27.19 -23.43
C ALA A 147 44.37 28.38 -23.89
N LYS A 148 44.02 29.61 -23.48
CA LYS A 148 44.83 30.81 -23.77
C LYS A 148 46.24 30.69 -23.21
N ARG A 149 46.37 30.27 -21.94
CA ARG A 149 47.68 30.04 -21.31
C ARG A 149 48.51 28.99 -22.05
N ASN A 150 47.89 27.88 -22.46
CA ASN A 150 48.57 26.84 -23.21
C ASN A 150 49.01 27.35 -24.58
N ILE A 151 48.15 28.09 -25.30
CA ILE A 151 48.51 28.70 -26.59
C ILE A 151 49.70 29.65 -26.44
N GLU A 152 49.73 30.49 -25.40
CA GLU A 152 50.85 31.39 -25.14
C GLU A 152 52.16 30.63 -24.87
N GLN A 153 52.09 29.54 -24.10
CA GLN A 153 53.24 28.68 -23.81
C GLN A 153 53.75 27.98 -25.06
N GLU A 154 52.87 27.38 -25.85
CA GLU A 154 53.20 26.72 -27.12
C GLU A 154 53.77 27.72 -28.13
N PHE A 155 53.20 28.93 -28.21
CA PHE A 155 53.72 29.98 -29.09
C PHE A 155 55.13 30.41 -28.68
N LYS A 156 55.39 30.53 -27.38
CA LYS A 156 56.73 30.86 -26.86
C LYS A 156 57.72 29.72 -27.15
N ALA A 157 57.32 28.47 -26.97
CA ALA A 157 58.14 27.30 -27.27
C ALA A 157 58.46 27.21 -28.78
N ALA A 158 57.45 27.38 -29.64
CA ALA A 158 57.62 27.39 -31.09
C ALA A 158 58.54 28.53 -31.55
N LYS A 159 58.42 29.72 -30.96
CA LYS A 159 59.31 30.85 -31.25
C LYS A 159 60.77 30.54 -30.90
N LEU A 160 61.03 29.94 -29.74
CA LEU A 160 62.37 29.53 -29.33
C LEU A 160 62.94 28.46 -30.27
N SER A 161 62.14 27.46 -30.61
CA SER A 161 62.54 26.42 -31.58
C SER A 161 62.90 27.02 -32.93
N LEU A 162 62.10 27.96 -33.44
CA LEU A 162 62.37 28.62 -34.72
C LEU A 162 63.64 29.47 -34.67
N GLN A 163 63.90 30.18 -33.56
CA GLN A 163 65.14 30.93 -33.38
C GLN A 163 66.37 30.01 -33.39
N GLN A 164 66.27 28.85 -32.75
CA GLN A 164 67.34 27.86 -32.72
C GLN A 164 67.59 27.29 -34.13
N GLU A 165 66.55 26.95 -34.87
CA GLU A 165 66.66 26.43 -36.24
C GLU A 165 67.25 27.47 -37.20
N ILE A 166 66.87 28.75 -37.07
CA ILE A 166 67.46 29.83 -37.85
C ILE A 166 68.94 30.01 -37.51
N ALA A 167 69.31 29.98 -36.22
CA ALA A 167 70.70 30.10 -35.79
C ALA A 167 71.56 28.94 -36.33
N GLU A 168 71.03 27.71 -36.30
CA GLU A 168 71.69 26.53 -36.84
C GLU A 168 71.92 26.63 -38.35
N LYS A 169 70.88 26.99 -39.12
CA LYS A 169 71.00 27.21 -40.57
C LYS A 169 71.93 28.36 -40.94
N ALA A 170 71.91 29.45 -40.17
CA ALA A 170 72.81 30.57 -40.38
C ALA A 170 74.27 30.19 -40.10
N LEU A 171 74.52 29.39 -39.05
CA LEU A 171 75.84 28.86 -38.73
C LEU A 171 76.35 27.93 -39.85
N GLU A 172 75.51 27.01 -40.33
CA GLU A 172 75.84 26.09 -41.43
C GLU A 172 76.22 26.86 -42.72
N GLN A 173 75.45 27.91 -43.05
CA GLN A 173 75.73 28.75 -44.21
C GLN A 173 77.00 29.59 -44.02
N ALA A 174 77.23 30.14 -42.82
CA ALA A 174 78.45 30.86 -42.50
C ALA A 174 79.68 29.95 -42.55
N GLU A 175 79.61 28.72 -42.04
CA GLU A 175 80.69 27.73 -42.12
C GLU A 175 81.02 27.40 -43.58
N THR A 176 79.99 27.24 -44.41
CA THR A 176 80.16 26.99 -45.85
C THR A 176 80.86 28.16 -46.53
N LEU A 177 80.43 29.40 -46.29
CA LEU A 177 81.06 30.60 -46.85
C LEU A 177 82.51 30.78 -46.37
N VAL A 178 82.80 30.54 -45.10
CA VAL A 178 84.18 30.61 -44.57
C VAL A 178 85.07 29.58 -45.23
N LYS A 179 84.60 28.34 -45.43
CA LYS A 179 85.35 27.30 -46.16
C LYS A 179 85.65 27.69 -47.61
N GLU A 180 84.73 28.39 -48.27
CA GLU A 180 84.92 28.83 -49.66
C GLU A 180 85.85 30.05 -49.80
N LEU A 181 85.88 30.95 -48.81
CA LEU A 181 86.59 32.24 -48.89
C LEU A 181 87.96 32.27 -48.20
N ILE A 182 88.29 31.28 -47.36
CA ILE A 182 89.55 31.27 -46.60
C ILE A 182 90.78 31.12 -47.52
N ASN A 183 91.79 31.96 -47.31
CA ASN A 183 93.06 31.96 -48.03
C ASN A 183 94.24 31.67 -47.07
N SER A 184 95.46 31.54 -47.59
CA SER A 184 96.64 31.20 -46.77
C SER A 184 97.02 32.31 -45.77
N GLU A 185 96.82 33.59 -46.14
CA GLU A 185 97.14 34.73 -45.28
C GLU A 185 96.23 34.80 -44.05
N ASP A 186 94.95 34.44 -44.22
CA ASP A 186 94.00 34.31 -43.12
C ASP A 186 94.35 33.14 -42.17
N GLN A 187 94.89 32.03 -42.69
CA GLN A 187 95.32 30.90 -41.86
C GLN A 187 96.52 31.27 -40.98
N ASP A 188 97.54 31.92 -41.55
CA ASP A 188 98.72 32.37 -40.82
C ASP A 188 98.33 33.37 -39.72
N ARG A 189 97.46 34.33 -40.03
CA ARG A 189 96.93 35.30 -39.04
C ARG A 189 96.17 34.64 -37.89
N LEU A 190 95.35 33.61 -38.16
CA LEU A 190 94.62 32.88 -37.12
C LEU A 190 95.56 32.11 -36.18
N VAL A 191 96.68 31.59 -36.70
CA VAL A 191 97.71 30.92 -35.89
C VAL A 191 98.38 31.93 -34.96
N ASP A 192 98.76 33.09 -35.48
CA ASP A 192 99.37 34.16 -34.68
C ASP A 192 98.42 34.66 -33.57
N GLU A 193 97.14 34.89 -33.88
CA GLU A 193 96.13 35.27 -32.88
C GLU A 193 95.92 34.20 -31.79
N TYR A 194 95.94 32.92 -32.14
CA TYR A 194 95.81 31.83 -31.18
C TYR A 194 97.04 31.74 -30.26
N LEU A 195 98.24 31.91 -30.82
CA LEU A 195 99.48 31.93 -30.05
C LEU A 195 99.49 33.12 -29.08
N ASP A 196 99.08 34.31 -29.50
CA ASP A 196 98.98 35.48 -28.63
C ASP A 196 97.99 35.29 -27.47
N LYS A 197 96.87 34.60 -27.72
CA LYS A 197 95.80 34.40 -26.74
C LYS A 197 96.08 33.27 -25.73
N VAL A 198 96.96 32.33 -26.06
CA VAL A 198 97.36 31.20 -25.19
C VAL A 198 98.67 31.49 -24.45
N VAL A 199 99.49 32.41 -24.95
CA VAL A 199 100.75 32.85 -24.34
C VAL A 199 100.57 34.04 -23.38
N ALA A 200 99.37 34.63 -23.31
CA ALA A 200 98.93 35.58 -22.28
C ALA A 200 98.19 34.88 -21.12
#